data_AF-A0A2P6QI01-F1
#
_entry.id   AF-A0A2P6QI01-F1
#
_cell.length_a   1.000
_cell.length_b   1.000
_cell.length_c   1.000
_cell.angle_alpha   90.00
_cell.angle_beta   90.00
_cell.angle_gamma   90.00
#
_symmetry.space_group_name_H-M   'P 1'
#
loop_
_entity.id
_entity.type
_entity.pdbx_description
1 polymer ?
#
loop_
_entity_poly.entity_id
_entity_poly.type
_entity_poly.pdbx_seq_one_letter_code
_entity_poly.pdbx_strand_id
1 'polypeptide(L)' 'MQKGYSSLVSFTVPDINQTVTKLMTLGAELDDPIKYEIHGKVAALRCIDGHMLGLYEPA' A
#
# COMPACT_ATOMS: atom_id res chain seq x y z
N MET A 1 0.55 -17.81 -11.35
CA MET A 1 -0.82 -17.25 -11.27
C MET A 1 -0.68 -15.75 -11.48
N GLN A 2 -1.11 -15.20 -12.62
CA GLN A 2 -1.09 -13.74 -12.81
C GLN A 2 -2.14 -13.15 -11.89
N LYS A 3 -1.73 -12.43 -10.84
CA LYS A 3 -2.66 -11.68 -10.00
C LYS A 3 -3.21 -10.56 -10.89
N GLY A 4 -4.40 -10.73 -11.45
CA GLY A 4 -5.06 -9.69 -12.24
C GLY A 4 -5.19 -8.44 -11.39
N TYR A 5 -4.47 -7.37 -11.74
CA TYR A 5 -4.52 -6.13 -10.99
C TYR A 5 -5.86 -5.45 -11.26
N SER A 6 -6.82 -5.66 -10.34
CA SER A 6 -8.05 -4.87 -10.25
C SER A 6 -7.69 -3.43 -9.87
N SER A 7 -8.65 -2.51 -10.07
CA SER A 7 -8.59 -1.07 -9.82
C SER A 7 -7.63 -0.67 -8.69
N LEU A 8 -6.65 0.18 -9.03
CA LEU A 8 -5.69 0.73 -8.08
C LEU A 8 -6.23 2.04 -7.52
N VAL A 9 -6.40 2.10 -6.20
CA VAL A 9 -6.77 3.34 -5.50
C VAL A 9 -5.55 3.83 -4.71
N SER A 10 -5.09 5.03 -5.01
CA SER A 10 -3.94 5.65 -4.35
C SER A 10 -4.37 6.67 -3.31
N PHE A 11 -3.72 6.64 -2.15
CA PHE A 11 -3.95 7.56 -1.05
C PHE A 11 -2.64 8.22 -0.61
N THR A 12 -2.69 9.52 -0.39
CA THR A 12 -1.64 10.24 0.33
C THR A 12 -1.89 10.11 1.82
N VAL A 13 -0.89 9.65 2.56
CA VAL A 13 -0.99 9.39 4.00
C VAL A 13 0.12 10.13 4.76
N PRO A 14 -0.13 10.54 6.00
CA PRO A 14 0.87 11.25 6.80
C PRO A 14 1.93 10.32 7.42
N ASP A 15 1.63 9.04 7.56
CA ASP A 15 2.56 8.01 8.07
C ASP A 15 2.24 6.66 7.42
N ILE A 16 3.13 6.23 6.54
CA ILE A 16 3.03 4.99 5.78
C ILE A 16 3.25 3.77 6.67
N ASN A 17 4.13 3.85 7.67
CA ASN A 17 4.42 2.72 8.54
C ASN A 17 3.19 2.42 9.39
N GLN A 18 2.62 3.46 10.01
CA GLN A 18 1.41 3.31 10.81
C GLN A 18 0.23 2.84 9.94
N THR A 19 0.08 3.37 8.73
CA THR A 19 -1.02 2.97 7.83
C THR A 19 -0.88 1.52 7.36
N VAL A 20 0.32 1.10 6.94
CA VAL A 20 0.60 -0.28 6.55
C VAL A 20 0.31 -1.24 7.69
N THR A 21 0.80 -0.97 8.90
CA THR A 21 0.52 -1.83 10.08
C THR A 21 -0.97 -1.94 10.37
N LYS A 22 -1.72 -0.83 10.29
CA LYS A 22 -3.18 -0.84 10.47
C LYS A 22 -3.88 -1.68 9.41
N LEU A 23 -3.54 -1.49 8.13
CA LEU A 23 -4.14 -2.24 7.02
C LEU A 23 -3.81 -3.74 7.10
N MET A 24 -2.57 -4.09 7.47
CA MET A 24 -2.18 -5.49 7.70
C MET A 24 -2.97 -6.13 8.85
N THR A 25 -3.25 -5.38 9.91
CA THR A 25 -4.10 -5.84 11.02
C THR A 25 -5.56 -6.08 10.56
N LEU A 26 -6.02 -5.36 9.53
CA LEU A 26 -7.33 -5.55 8.90
C LEU A 26 -7.35 -6.65 7.83
N GLY A 27 -6.23 -7.37 7.64
CA GLY A 27 -6.11 -8.48 6.70
C GLY A 27 -5.61 -8.12 5.31
N ALA A 28 -5.18 -6.88 5.09
CA ALA A 28 -4.47 -6.53 3.86
C ALA A 28 -3.06 -7.16 3.84
N GLU A 29 -2.59 -7.51 2.66
CA GLU A 29 -1.24 -8.04 2.46
C GLU A 29 -0.36 -6.98 1.80
N LEU A 30 0.86 -6.80 2.32
CA LEU A 30 1.85 -5.95 1.67
C LEU A 30 2.43 -6.71 0.46
N ASP A 31 2.27 -6.16 -0.75
CA ASP A 31 2.68 -6.84 -2.00
C ASP A 31 4.20 -6.72 -2.23
N ASP A 32 4.80 -5.59 -1.84
CA ASP A 32 6.24 -5.30 -1.88
C ASP A 32 6.69 -4.52 -0.62
N PRO A 33 7.96 -4.63 -0.18
CA PRO A 33 8.50 -3.77 0.88
C PRO A 33 8.27 -2.28 0.62
N ILE A 34 8.12 -1.49 1.69
CA ILE A 34 8.01 -0.03 1.59
C ILE A 34 9.24 0.52 0.86
N LYS A 35 9.00 1.26 -0.22
CA LYS A 35 10.04 1.92 -1.02
C LYS A 35 10.28 3.33 -0.49
N TYR A 36 11.54 3.67 -0.31
CA TYR A 36 11.99 4.96 0.17
C TYR A 36 12.60 5.72 -1.00
N GLU A 37 11.84 6.65 -1.55
CA GLU A 37 12.20 7.41 -2.74
C GLU A 37 12.58 8.85 -2.36
N ILE A 38 13.18 9.59 -3.30
CA ILE A 38 13.65 10.97 -3.07
C ILE A 38 12.49 11.90 -2.67
N HIS A 39 11.29 11.66 -3.18
CA HIS A 39 10.13 12.52 -2.98
C HIS A 39 9.21 12.06 -1.84
N GLY A 40 9.48 10.91 -1.23
CA GLY A 40 8.61 10.33 -0.20
C GLY A 40 8.67 8.80 -0.15
N LYS A 41 7.78 8.19 0.62
CA LYS A 41 7.69 6.74 0.78
C LYS A 41 6.49 6.19 0.00
N VAL A 42 6.63 5.01 -0.56
CA VAL A 42 5.58 4.35 -1.36
C VAL A 42 5.37 2.92 -0.88
N ALA A 43 4.12 2.48 -0.82
CA ALA A 43 3.76 1.10 -0.52
C ALA A 43 2.58 0.66 -1.38
N ALA A 44 2.53 -0.64 -1.69
CA ALA A 44 1.42 -1.28 -2.39
C ALA A 44 0.86 -2.40 -1.52
N LEU A 45 -0.44 -2.35 -1.23
CA LEU A 45 -1.13 -3.36 -0.44
C LEU A 45 -2.26 -3.97 -1.25
N ARG A 46 -2.53 -5.24 -0.97
CA ARG A 46 -3.64 -6.00 -1.53
C ARG A 46 -4.68 -6.21 -0.45
N CYS A 47 -5.89 -5.73 -0.68
CA CYS A 47 -7.02 -5.99 0.19
C CYS A 47 -7.50 -7.43 0.06
N ILE A 48 -8.26 -7.89 1.06
CA ILE A 48 -8.88 -9.23 1.10
C ILE A 48 -9.85 -9.48 -0.06
N ASP A 49 -10.38 -8.42 -0.66
CA ASP A 49 -11.29 -8.46 -1.82
C ASP A 49 -10.54 -8.46 -3.17
N GLY A 50 -9.21 -8.45 -3.13
CA GLY A 50 -8.33 -8.46 -4.30
C GLY A 50 -8.03 -7.07 -4.89
N HIS A 51 -8.56 -5.98 -4.34
CA HIS A 51 -8.21 -4.62 -4.77
C HIS A 51 -6.78 -4.22 -4.36
N MET A 52 -6.17 -3.35 -5.15
CA MET A 52 -4.84 -2.79 -4.88
C MET A 52 -4.98 -1.40 -4.27
N LEU A 53 -4.28 -1.18 -3.16
CA LEU A 53 -4.12 0.11 -2.51
C LEU A 53 -2.70 0.63 -2.73
N GLY A 54 -2.57 1.80 -3.33
CA GLY A 54 -1.31 2.55 -3.33
C GLY A 54 -1.26 3.51 -2.15
N LEU A 55 -0.16 3.54 -1.42
CA LEU A 55 0.08 4.54 -0.37
C LEU A 55 1.29 5.39 -0.74
N TYR A 56 1.18 6.68 -0.49
CA TYR A 56 2.26 7.64 -0.65
C TYR A 56 2.36 8.53 0.60
N GLU A 57 3.53 8.63 1.20
CA GLU A 57 3.85 9.60 2.26
C GLU A 57 4.85 10.61 1.70
N PRO A 58 4.48 11.91 1.57
CA PRO A 58 5.42 12.95 1.16
C PRO A 58 6.60 13.09 2.14
N ALA A 59 7.78 13.46 1.63
CA ALA A 59 8.96 13.75 2.44
C ALA A 59 8.80 14.96 3.38
#